data_AF-A0A8J6Z069-F1
#
_entry.id   AF-A0A8J6Z069-F1
#
_cell.length_a   1.000
_cell.length_b   1.000
_cell.length_c   1.000
_cell.angle_alpha   90.00
_cell.angle_beta   90.00
_cell.angle_gamma   90.00
#
_symmetry.space_group_name_H-M   'P 1'
#
loop_
_entity.id
_entity.type
_entity.pdbx_description
1 polymer ?
#
loop_
_entity_poly.entity_id
_entity_poly.type
_entity_poly.pdbx_seq_one_letter_code
_entity_poly.pdbx_strand_id
1 'polypeptide(L)' 'MNLALIGMTILWLFLFGYVIIASIDFGAGFLHVYSDLIGKKRVIERVVERYLSPVWEVTNV' A
#
# COMPACT_ATOMS: atom_id res chain seq x y z
N MET A 1 -20.37 -25.00 14.85
CA MET A 1 -19.31 -24.21 15.50
C MET A 1 -18.02 -24.22 14.68
N ASN A 2 -18.10 -23.87 13.39
CA ASN A 2 -16.95 -23.83 12.46
C ASN A 2 -16.99 -22.58 11.55
N LEU A 3 -18.19 -22.05 11.30
CA LEU A 3 -18.43 -20.81 10.53
C LEU A 3 -17.73 -19.58 11.12
N ALA A 4 -17.72 -19.41 12.45
CA ALA A 4 -17.03 -18.29 13.08
C ALA A 4 -15.50 -18.37 12.89
N LEU A 5 -14.93 -19.57 12.95
CA LEU A 5 -13.50 -19.79 12.71
C LEU A 5 -13.14 -19.49 11.25
N ILE A 6 -13.95 -20.00 10.31
CA ILE A 6 -13.80 -19.73 8.87
C ILE A 6 -13.92 -18.22 8.60
N GLY A 7 -14.89 -17.55 9.21
CA GLY A 7 -15.07 -16.09 9.11
C GLY A 7 -13.84 -15.34 9.60
N MET A 8 -13.29 -15.70 10.76
CA MET A 8 -12.05 -15.12 11.27
C MET A 8 -10.86 -15.38 10.33
N THR A 9 -10.72 -16.57 9.78
CA THR A 9 -9.63 -16.88 8.84
C THR A 9 -9.73 -16.05 7.56
N ILE A 10 -10.94 -15.88 7.01
CA ILE A 10 -11.17 -15.07 5.82
C ILE A 10 -10.86 -13.60 6.11
N LEU A 11 -11.37 -13.04 7.21
CA LEU A 11 -11.06 -11.67 7.62
C LEU A 11 -9.55 -11.48 7.81
N TRP A 12 -8.87 -12.48 8.35
CA TRP A 12 -7.42 -12.39 8.55
C TRP A 12 -6.65 -12.39 7.23
N LEU A 13 -7.09 -13.19 6.25
CA LEU A 13 -6.52 -13.18 4.90
C LEU A 13 -6.74 -11.84 4.20
N PHE A 14 -7.92 -11.24 4.32
CA PHE A 14 -8.20 -9.91 3.77
C PHE A 14 -7.33 -8.84 4.41
N LEU A 15 -7.23 -8.83 5.74
CA LEU A 15 -6.41 -7.87 6.45
C LEU A 15 -4.91 -8.08 6.16
N PHE A 16 -4.45 -9.32 6.03
CA PHE A 16 -3.08 -9.60 5.62
C PHE A 16 -2.80 -9.13 4.19
N GLY A 17 -3.71 -9.38 3.25
CA GLY A 17 -3.62 -8.86 1.89
C GLY A 17 -3.58 -7.33 1.86
N TYR A 18 -4.43 -6.68 2.65
CA TYR A 18 -4.41 -5.24 2.83
C TYR A 18 -3.06 -4.75 3.36
N VAL A 19 -2.49 -5.39 4.39
CA VAL A 19 -1.19 -5.03 4.96
C VAL A 19 -0.07 -5.14 3.93
N ILE A 20 -0.08 -6.12 3.03
CA ILE A 20 0.92 -6.23 1.96
C ILE A 20 0.86 -5.00 1.04
N ILE A 21 -0.34 -4.67 0.55
CA ILE A 21 -0.52 -3.56 -0.39
C ILE A 21 -0.23 -2.22 0.30
N ALA A 22 -0.75 -2.04 1.52
CA ALA A 22 -0.52 -0.85 2.34
C ALA A 22 0.97 -0.66 2.66
N SER A 23 1.73 -1.74 2.87
CA SER A 23 3.18 -1.65 3.12
C SER A 23 3.95 -1.14 1.90
N ILE A 24 3.57 -1.57 0.70
CA ILE A 24 4.17 -1.11 -0.56
C ILE A 24 3.86 0.38 -0.74
N ASP A 25 2.60 0.76 -0.51
CA ASP A 25 2.18 2.13 -0.68
C ASP A 25 2.82 3.08 0.34
N PHE A 26 2.69 2.79 1.63
CA PHE A 26 3.30 3.61 2.68
C PHE A 26 4.82 3.65 2.57
N GLY A 27 5.46 2.56 2.14
CA GLY A 27 6.88 2.53 1.87
C GLY A 27 7.28 3.48 0.73
N ALA A 28 6.54 3.48 -0.37
CA ALA A 28 6.79 4.38 -1.49
C ALA A 28 6.46 5.84 -1.17
N GLY A 29 5.39 6.11 -0.41
CA GLY A 29 5.06 7.44 0.11
C GLY A 29 6.15 7.98 1.06
N PHE A 30 6.70 7.14 1.94
CA PHE A 30 7.82 7.52 2.81
C PHE A 30 9.08 7.84 2.00
N LEU A 31 9.44 7.00 1.02
CA LEU A 31 10.61 7.23 0.17
C LEU A 31 10.46 8.48 -0.69
N HIS A 32 9.24 8.79 -1.13
CA HIS A 32 8.93 10.03 -1.83
C HIS A 32 9.21 11.25 -0.95
N VAL A 33 8.62 11.30 0.25
CA VAL A 33 8.86 12.39 1.23
C VAL A 33 10.35 12.49 1.58
N TYR A 34 11.04 11.37 1.79
CA TYR A 34 12.47 11.36 2.06
C TYR A 34 13.27 11.92 0.88
N SER A 35 12.91 11.57 -0.35
CA SER A 35 13.57 12.07 -1.56
C SER A 35 13.37 13.57 -1.78
N ASP A 36 12.21 14.10 -1.37
CA ASP A 36 11.91 15.53 -1.36
C ASP A 36 12.83 16.27 -0.40
N LEU A 37 12.99 15.74 0.82
CA LEU A 37 13.83 16.34 1.87
C LEU A 37 15.31 16.42 1.48
N ILE A 38 15.82 15.45 0.72
CA ILE A 38 17.23 15.42 0.28
C ILE A 38 17.46 16.00 -1.13
N GLY A 39 16.41 16.54 -1.78
CA GLY A 39 16.50 17.17 -3.10
C GLY A 39 16.68 16.21 -4.29
N LYS A 40 16.31 14.92 -4.14
CA LYS A 40 16.43 13.86 -5.18
C LYS A 40 15.09 13.45 -5.81
N LYS A 41 14.11 14.36 -5.85
CA LYS A 41 12.73 14.20 -6.37
C LYS A 41 12.57 13.41 -7.66
N ARG A 42 13.36 13.77 -8.68
CA ARG A 42 12.98 13.61 -10.10
C ARG A 42 12.83 12.16 -10.61
N VAL A 43 13.42 11.18 -9.93
CA VAL A 43 13.35 9.76 -10.32
C VAL A 43 12.24 9.02 -9.57
N ILE A 44 12.07 9.30 -8.27
CA ILE A 44 11.13 8.60 -7.40
C ILE A 44 9.70 9.09 -7.65
N GLU A 45 9.52 10.41 -7.76
CA GLU A 45 8.24 11.07 -8.01
C GLU A 45 7.56 10.55 -9.29
N ARG A 46 8.33 10.37 -10.38
CA ARG A 46 7.82 9.84 -11.66
C ARG A 46 7.30 8.40 -11.57
N VAL A 47 7.91 7.56 -10.72
CA VAL A 47 7.52 6.14 -10.57
C VAL A 47 6.30 6.04 -9.65
N VAL A 48 6.30 6.80 -8.55
CA VAL A 48 5.21 6.83 -7.56
C VAL A 48 3.92 7.36 -8.19
N GLU A 49 3.95 8.52 -8.85
CA GLU A 49 2.75 9.09 -9.47
C GLU A 49 2.19 8.21 -10.59
N ARG A 50 3.04 7.58 -11.39
CA ARG A 50 2.60 6.83 -12.58
C ARG A 50 2.03 5.45 -12.27
N TYR A 51 2.53 4.77 -11.24
CA TYR A 51 2.21 3.37 -10.99
C TYR A 51 1.53 3.13 -9.64
N LEU A 52 1.74 4.01 -8.66
CA LEU A 52 1.24 3.81 -7.31
C LEU A 52 -0.08 4.55 -7.07
N SER A 53 -0.20 5.81 -7.54
CA SER A 53 -1.42 6.62 -7.42
C SER A 53 -2.69 5.93 -7.96
N PRO A 54 -2.66 5.26 -9.13
CA PRO A 54 -3.84 4.56 -9.65
C PRO A 54 -4.20 3.29 -8.87
N VAL A 55 -3.20 2.64 -8.26
CA VAL A 55 -3.42 1.46 -7.41
C VAL A 55 -4.08 1.88 -6.11
N TRP A 56 -3.73 3.06 -5.58
CA TRP A 56 -4.29 3.59 -4.35
C TRP A 56 -5.80 3.84 -4.41
N GLU A 57 -6.25 4.47 -5.49
CA GLU A 57 -7.67 4.74 -5.75
C GLU A 57 -8.50 3.44 -5.81
N VAL A 58 -7.91 2.34 -6.28
CA VAL A 58 -8.58 1.03 -6.36
C VAL A 58 -8.52 0.27 -5.03
N THR A 59 -7.49 0.50 -4.22
CA THR A 59 -7.33 -0.19 -2.93
C THR A 59 -8.11 0.44 -1.79
N ASN A 60 -8.53 1.71 -1.92
CA ASN A 60 -9.35 2.40 -0.94
C ASN A 60 -10.87 2.21 -1.19
N VAL A 61 -11.24 1.06 -1.75
CA VAL A 61 -12.62 0.62 -2.00
C VAL A 61 -13.08 -0.32 -0.89
#